data_AF-A0A2E6PGK2-F1
#
_entry.id   AF-A0A2E6PGK2-F1
#
_cell.length_a   1.000
_cell.length_b   1.000
_cell.length_c   1.000
_cell.angle_alpha   90.00
_cell.angle_beta   90.00
_cell.angle_gamma   90.00
#
_symmetry.space_group_name_H-M   'P 1'
#
loop_
_entity.id
_entity.type
_entity.pdbx_description
1 polymer ?
#
loop_
_entity_poly.entity_id
_entity_poly.type
_entity_poly.pdbx_seq_one_letter_code
_entity_poly.pdbx_strand_id
1 'polypeptide(L)'
;MGFVIVVVILALVQYIVFGMLVGRARGKYNVPAPACSGDPIFERYWRVHQNTLEQLVVFLPAIFLYAYVGNPVIAAGAGVVYLLGRLLYLRGYVANPESRAIGFILTFLPTVFMLIASLYIAATTMFA
;
A
#
# COMPACT_ATOMS: atom_id res chain seq x y z
N MET A 1 -19.90 0.99 4.20
CA MET A 1 -18.94 -0.01 4.73
C MET A 1 -18.58 -1.13 3.76
N GLY A 2 -19.52 -1.74 3.03
CA GLY A 2 -19.19 -2.85 2.10
C GLY A 2 -18.06 -2.55 1.11
N PHE A 3 -18.07 -1.37 0.47
CA PHE A 3 -16.99 -0.96 -0.45
C PHE A 3 -15.61 -0.89 0.20
N VAL A 4 -15.52 -0.42 1.44
CA VAL A 4 -14.26 -0.34 2.21
C VAL A 4 -13.70 -1.73 2.48
N ILE A 5 -14.57 -2.67 2.87
CA ILE A 5 -14.18 -4.07 3.13
C ILE A 5 -13.60 -4.69 1.86
N VAL A 6 -14.25 -4.51 0.70
CA VAL A 6 -13.75 -5.02 -0.59
C VAL A 6 -12.37 -4.45 -0.89
N VAL A 7 -12.18 -3.14 -0.74
CA VAL A 7 -10.88 -2.48 -0.99
C VAL A 7 -9.79 -3.01 -0.06
N VAL A 8 -10.09 -3.19 1.23
CA VAL A 8 -9.15 -3.77 2.21
C VAL A 8 -8.78 -5.20 1.83
N ILE A 9 -9.74 -6.04 1.46
CA ILE A 9 -9.47 -7.41 0.99
C ILE A 9 -8.55 -7.39 -0.23
N LEU A 10 -8.83 -6.51 -1.20
CA LEU A 10 -7.99 -6.37 -2.40
C LEU A 10 -6.57 -5.90 -2.05
N ALA A 11 -6.39 -5.02 -1.06
CA ALA A 11 -5.07 -4.58 -0.60
C ALA A 11 -4.27 -5.71 0.05
N LEU A 12 -4.94 -6.56 0.83
CA LEU A 12 -4.32 -7.75 1.43
C LEU A 12 -3.96 -8.80 0.37
N VAL A 13 -4.85 -9.03 -0.60
CA VAL A 13 -4.55 -9.91 -1.75
C VAL A 13 -3.36 -9.38 -2.55
N GLN A 14 -3.31 -8.07 -2.80
CA GLN A 14 -2.18 -7.44 -3.49
C GLN A 14 -0.85 -7.66 -2.74
N TYR A 15 -0.86 -7.53 -1.41
CA TYR A 15 0.32 -7.81 -0.59
C TYR A 15 0.78 -9.26 -0.67
N ILE A 16 -0.16 -10.22 -0.57
CA ILE A 16 0.14 -11.65 -0.74
C ILE A 16 0.75 -11.91 -2.13
N VAL A 17 0.17 -11.31 -3.18
CA VAL A 17 0.70 -11.43 -4.55
C VAL A 17 2.12 -10.89 -4.64
N PHE A 18 2.43 -9.75 -4.02
CA PHE A 18 3.79 -9.21 -4.02
C PHE A 18 4.76 -10.14 -3.28
N GLY A 19 4.33 -10.79 -2.20
CA GLY A 19 5.12 -11.81 -1.50
C GLY A 19 5.40 -13.03 -2.38
N MET A 20 4.42 -13.50 -3.14
CA MET A 20 4.62 -14.57 -4.13
C MET A 20 5.63 -14.16 -5.22
N LEU A 21 5.59 -12.90 -5.68
CA LEU A 21 6.57 -12.39 -6.66
C LEU A 21 7.99 -12.39 -6.10
N VAL A 22 8.17 -12.03 -4.83
CA VAL A 22 9.46 -12.16 -4.13
C VAL A 22 9.92 -13.62 -4.10
N GLY A 23 9.04 -14.57 -3.76
CA GLY A 23 9.36 -16.00 -3.78
C GLY A 23 9.78 -16.50 -5.16
N ARG A 24 9.10 -16.05 -6.22
CA ARG A 24 9.47 -16.38 -7.61
C ARG A 24 10.81 -15.75 -8.00
N ALA A 25 11.05 -14.49 -7.64
CA ALA A 25 12.33 -13.83 -7.87
C ALA A 25 13.48 -14.55 -7.15
N ARG A 26 13.23 -15.03 -5.93
CA ARG A 26 14.20 -15.79 -5.13
C ARG A 26 14.75 -16.99 -5.89
N GLY A 27 13.86 -17.82 -6.44
CA GLY A 27 14.24 -18.98 -7.24
C GLY A 27 14.85 -18.60 -8.59
N LYS A 28 14.31 -17.58 -9.26
CA LYS A 28 14.79 -17.15 -10.58
C LYS A 28 16.22 -16.59 -10.54
N TYR A 29 16.55 -15.85 -9.48
CA TYR A 29 17.83 -15.15 -9.34
C TYR A 29 18.79 -15.83 -8.35
N ASN A 30 18.52 -17.08 -7.97
CA ASN A 30 19.38 -17.89 -7.10
C ASN A 30 19.80 -17.19 -5.79
N VAL A 31 18.84 -16.58 -5.10
CA VAL A 31 19.08 -15.95 -3.78
C VAL A 31 18.54 -16.88 -2.69
N PRO A 32 19.31 -17.83 -2.14
CA PRO A 32 18.79 -18.79 -1.16
C PRO A 32 18.36 -18.09 0.14
N ALA A 33 17.32 -18.60 0.80
CA ALA A 33 16.97 -18.14 2.14
C ALA A 33 18.11 -18.50 3.13
N PRO A 34 18.39 -17.67 4.15
CA PRO A 34 17.68 -16.45 4.58
C PRO A 34 18.18 -15.16 3.91
N ALA A 35 18.99 -15.22 2.85
CA ALA A 35 19.55 -14.01 2.24
C ALA A 35 18.45 -13.08 1.69
N CYS A 36 18.64 -11.78 1.93
CA CYS A 36 17.77 -10.69 1.46
C CYS A 36 18.50 -9.71 0.53
N SER A 37 19.75 -10.03 0.17
CA SER A 37 20.59 -9.32 -0.78
C SER A 37 21.17 -10.32 -1.79
N GLY A 38 21.51 -9.84 -2.98
CA GLY A 38 21.99 -10.68 -4.07
C GLY A 38 21.77 -10.01 -5.42
N ASP A 39 20.91 -10.61 -6.25
CA ASP A 39 20.59 -10.03 -7.55
C ASP A 39 19.82 -8.70 -7.41
N PRO A 40 20.22 -7.62 -8.10
CA PRO A 40 19.55 -6.32 -7.99
C PRO A 40 18.07 -6.35 -8.34
N ILE A 41 17.62 -7.24 -9.24
CA ILE A 41 16.20 -7.38 -9.59
C ILE A 41 15.45 -8.08 -8.45
N PHE A 42 16.03 -9.11 -7.84
CA PHE A 42 15.47 -9.70 -6.63
C PHE A 42 15.30 -8.65 -5.52
N GLU A 43 16.34 -7.84 -5.28
CA GLU A 43 16.29 -6.80 -4.26
C GLU A 43 15.18 -5.77 -4.54
N ARG A 44 14.92 -5.42 -5.80
CA ARG A 44 13.78 -4.56 -6.17
C ARG A 44 12.44 -5.17 -5.78
N TYR A 45 12.20 -6.44 -6.09
CA TYR A 45 10.97 -7.14 -5.67
C TYR A 45 10.85 -7.19 -4.14
N TRP A 46 11.95 -7.51 -3.45
CA TRP A 46 12.01 -7.54 -1.99
C TRP A 46 11.64 -6.17 -1.39
N ARG A 47 12.23 -5.09 -1.91
CA ARG A 47 11.95 -3.71 -1.48
C ARG A 47 10.51 -3.29 -1.75
N VAL A 48 9.92 -3.68 -2.89
CA VAL A 48 8.51 -3.41 -3.17
C VAL A 48 7.60 -4.08 -2.14
N HIS A 49 7.85 -5.35 -1.81
CA HIS A 49 7.05 -6.07 -0.82
C HIS A 49 7.20 -5.48 0.58
N GLN A 50 8.43 -5.20 1.02
CA GLN A 50 8.69 -4.56 2.32
C GLN A 50 8.04 -3.17 2.43
N ASN A 51 8.21 -2.32 1.41
CA ASN A 51 7.57 -1.01 1.42
C ASN A 51 6.04 -1.12 1.41
N THR A 52 5.47 -2.13 0.75
CA THR A 52 4.01 -2.36 0.78
C THR A 52 3.54 -2.78 2.18
N LEU A 53 4.33 -3.57 2.91
CA LEU A 53 4.05 -3.88 4.32
C LEU A 53 4.03 -2.59 5.17
N GLU A 54 5.05 -1.74 5.05
CA GLU A 54 5.13 -0.46 5.77
C GLU A 54 3.92 0.44 5.45
N GLN A 55 3.51 0.52 4.18
CA GLN A 55 2.36 1.31 3.77
C GLN A 55 1.03 0.72 4.27
N LEU A 56 0.88 -0.61 4.28
CA LEU A 56 -0.32 -1.28 4.77
C LEU A 56 -0.57 -1.01 6.25
N VAL A 57 0.48 -0.98 7.08
CA VAL A 57 0.38 -0.70 8.52
C VAL A 57 -0.30 0.64 8.79
N VAL A 58 -0.11 1.63 7.92
CA VAL A 58 -0.73 2.96 8.04
C VAL A 58 -2.07 3.03 7.30
N PHE A 59 -2.15 2.46 6.10
CA PHE A 59 -3.34 2.52 5.26
C PHE A 59 -4.56 1.85 5.89
N LEU A 60 -4.39 0.66 6.47
CA LEU A 60 -5.50 -0.11 7.06
C LEU A 60 -6.22 0.65 8.19
N PRO A 61 -5.53 1.17 9.23
CA PRO A 61 -6.21 1.97 10.23
C PRO A 61 -6.77 3.27 9.64
N ALA A 62 -6.05 3.94 8.73
CA ALA A 62 -6.51 5.19 8.14
C ALA A 62 -7.86 5.06 7.41
N ILE A 63 -8.03 4.01 6.59
CA ILE A 63 -9.28 3.80 5.85
C ILE A 63 -10.45 3.45 6.77
N PHE A 64 -10.22 2.67 7.84
CA PHE A 64 -11.28 2.36 8.80
C PHE A 64 -11.67 3.56 9.66
N LEU A 65 -10.69 4.34 10.13
CA LEU A 65 -10.95 5.57 10.90
C LEU A 65 -11.78 6.54 10.07
N TYR A 66 -11.36 6.82 8.83
CA TYR A 66 -12.07 7.76 7.97
C TYR A 66 -13.45 7.25 7.53
N ALA A 67 -13.58 5.95 7.26
CA ALA A 67 -14.89 5.36 6.96
C ALA A 67 -15.85 5.43 8.15
N TYR A 68 -15.33 5.38 9.38
CA TYR A 68 -16.14 5.45 10.59
C TYR A 68 -16.62 6.87 10.90
N VAL A 69 -15.71 7.85 10.89
CA VAL A 69 -16.07 9.25 11.23
C VAL A 69 -16.56 10.08 10.04
N GLY A 70 -16.20 9.67 8.82
CA GLY A 70 -16.45 10.42 7.60
C GLY A 70 -17.36 9.67 6.63
N ASN A 71 -16.97 9.63 5.35
CA ASN A 71 -17.77 9.02 4.29
C ASN A 71 -17.11 7.72 3.76
N PRO A 72 -17.72 6.54 3.98
CA PRO A 72 -17.22 5.26 3.48
C PRO A 72 -17.02 5.17 1.96
N VAL A 73 -17.77 5.91 1.15
CA VAL A 73 -17.63 5.92 -0.32
C VAL A 73 -16.34 6.66 -0.71
N ILE A 74 -16.08 7.81 -0.07
CA ILE A 74 -14.83 8.56 -0.27
C ILE A 74 -13.63 7.73 0.22
N ALA A 75 -13.76 7.07 1.38
CA ALA A 75 -12.73 6.16 1.90
C ALA A 75 -12.39 5.05 0.90
N ALA A 76 -13.42 4.42 0.32
CA ALA A 76 -13.23 3.38 -0.70
C ALA A 76 -12.56 3.94 -1.97
N GLY A 77 -12.98 5.12 -2.45
CA GLY A 77 -12.35 5.80 -3.59
C GLY A 77 -10.87 6.09 -3.37
N ALA A 78 -10.52 6.64 -2.20
CA ALA A 78 -9.13 6.86 -1.79
C ALA A 78 -8.33 5.56 -1.73
N GLY A 79 -8.94 4.48 -1.23
CA GLY A 79 -8.31 3.17 -1.21
C GLY A 79 -8.14 2.51 -2.59
N VAL A 80 -9.01 2.79 -3.56
CA VAL A 80 -8.77 2.39 -4.96
C VAL A 80 -7.55 3.10 -5.53
N VAL A 81 -7.38 4.39 -5.24
CA VAL A 81 -6.17 5.14 -5.65
C VAL A 81 -4.91 4.53 -5.03
N TYR A 82 -4.96 4.15 -3.75
CA TYR A 82 -3.88 3.40 -3.08
C TYR A 82 -3.51 2.11 -3.84
N LEU A 83 -4.50 1.28 -4.19
CA LEU A 83 -4.29 0.01 -4.90
C LEU A 83 -3.60 0.22 -6.26
N LEU A 84 -4.06 1.22 -7.03
CA LEU A 84 -3.45 1.59 -8.31
C LEU A 84 -2.03 2.11 -8.12
N GLY A 85 -1.80 2.95 -7.10
CA GLY A 85 -0.48 3.44 -6.71
C GLY A 85 0.50 2.30 -6.45
N ARG A 86 0.08 1.24 -5.73
CA ARG A 86 0.91 0.05 -5.48
C ARG A 86 1.24 -0.74 -6.74
N LEU A 87 0.31 -0.89 -7.67
CA LEU A 87 0.59 -1.53 -8.97
C LEU A 87 1.61 -0.75 -9.78
N LEU A 88 1.47 0.58 -9.84
CA LEU A 88 2.42 1.46 -10.51
C LEU A 88 3.78 1.46 -9.80
N TYR A 89 3.79 1.42 -8.47
CA TYR A 89 5.03 1.34 -7.68
C TYR A 89 5.79 0.04 -7.98
N LEU A 90 5.12 -1.11 -7.98
CA LEU A 90 5.75 -2.39 -8.37
C LEU A 90 6.37 -2.31 -9.77
N ARG A 91 5.58 -1.88 -10.76
CA ARG A 91 6.04 -1.82 -12.16
C ARG A 91 7.23 -0.87 -12.34
N GLY A 92 7.12 0.34 -11.79
CA GLY A 92 8.18 1.33 -11.86
C GLY A 92 9.45 0.85 -11.16
N TYR A 93 9.34 0.43 -9.90
CA TYR A 93 10.50 0.04 -9.11
C TYR A 93 11.27 -1.14 -9.71
N VAL A 94 10.56 -2.17 -10.20
CA VAL A 94 11.21 -3.34 -10.81
C VAL A 94 11.91 -2.98 -12.12
N ALA A 95 11.27 -2.16 -12.98
CA ALA A 95 11.85 -1.73 -14.25
C ALA A 95 13.05 -0.78 -14.05
N ASN A 96 12.82 0.34 -13.35
CA ASN A 96 13.84 1.30 -12.98
C ASN A 96 13.51 1.91 -11.59
N PRO A 97 14.32 1.70 -10.55
CA PRO A 97 14.09 2.23 -9.21
C PRO A 97 13.78 3.73 -9.13
N GLU A 98 14.30 4.53 -10.06
CA GLU A 98 14.05 5.98 -10.12
C GLU A 98 12.60 6.33 -10.52
N SER A 99 11.92 5.45 -11.26
CA SER A 99 10.56 5.65 -11.75
C SER A 99 9.46 5.36 -10.71
N ARG A 100 9.83 5.08 -9.45
CA ARG A 100 8.89 4.70 -8.38
C ARG A 100 8.05 5.85 -7.81
N ALA A 101 8.43 7.11 -8.09
CA ALA A 101 7.88 8.28 -7.41
C ALA A 101 6.36 8.42 -7.57
N ILE A 102 5.84 8.29 -8.80
CA ILE A 102 4.39 8.42 -9.07
C ILE A 102 3.60 7.36 -8.30
N GLY A 103 4.04 6.10 -8.35
CA GLY A 103 3.39 5.01 -7.59
C GLY A 103 3.44 5.24 -6.08
N PHE A 104 4.52 5.85 -5.58
CA PHE A 104 4.64 6.20 -4.17
C PHE A 104 3.64 7.30 -3.76
N ILE A 105 3.58 8.39 -4.52
CA ILE A 105 2.68 9.53 -4.27
C ILE A 105 1.22 9.07 -4.26
N LEU A 106 0.81 8.27 -5.24
CA LEU A 106 -0.56 7.72 -5.34
C LEU A 106 -0.90 6.73 -4.22
N THR A 107 0.09 6.24 -3.48
CA THR A 107 -0.14 5.39 -2.30
C THR A 107 -0.20 6.22 -1.02
N PHE A 108 0.72 7.16 -0.88
CA PHE A 108 0.91 7.92 0.33
C PHE A 108 -0.15 8.99 0.53
N LEU A 109 -0.47 9.78 -0.52
CA LEU A 109 -1.41 10.89 -0.41
C LEU A 109 -2.83 10.48 0.02
N PRO A 110 -3.46 9.41 -0.53
CA PRO A 110 -4.78 8.99 -0.06
C PRO A 110 -4.79 8.62 1.42
N THR A 111 -3.73 7.97 1.89
CA THR A 111 -3.58 7.58 3.30
C THR A 111 -3.46 8.80 4.21
N VAL A 112 -2.61 9.77 3.84
CA VAL A 112 -2.44 11.03 4.59
C VAL A 112 -3.74 11.84 4.60
N PHE A 113 -4.43 11.94 3.46
CA PHE A 113 -5.73 12.58 3.37
C PHE A 113 -6.72 11.98 4.39
N MET A 114 -6.86 10.66 4.41
CA MET A 114 -7.78 9.98 5.34
C MET A 114 -7.41 10.23 6.80
N LEU A 115 -6.13 10.23 7.16
CA LEU A 115 -5.68 10.52 8.53
C LEU A 115 -5.97 11.96 8.96
N ILE A 116 -5.63 12.94 8.12
CA ILE A 116 -5.86 14.36 8.43
C ILE A 116 -7.36 14.64 8.52
N ALA A 117 -8.15 14.13 7.56
CA ALA A 117 -9.59 14.32 7.57
C ALA A 117 -10.23 13.65 8.79
N SER A 118 -9.78 12.45 9.16
CA SER A 118 -10.27 11.76 10.37
C SER A 118 -9.95 12.55 11.64
N LEU A 119 -8.72 13.07 11.75
CA LEU A 119 -8.29 13.88 12.90
C LEU A 119 -9.13 15.15 13.02
N TYR A 120 -9.34 15.87 11.91
CA TYR A 120 -10.14 17.08 11.89
C TYR A 120 -11.60 16.82 12.32
N ILE A 121 -12.23 15.79 11.75
CA ILE A 121 -13.62 15.43 12.11
C ILE A 121 -13.69 15.03 13.59
N ALA A 122 -12.81 14.13 14.04
CA ALA A 122 -12.79 13.67 15.42
C ALA A 122 -12.61 14.85 16.40
N ALA A 123 -11.61 15.72 16.16
CA ALA A 123 -11.32 16.86 17.02
C ALA A 123 -12.49 17.86 17.09
N THR A 124 -13.18 18.12 15.98
CA THR A 124 -14.32 19.05 15.97
C THR A 124 -15.55 18.47 16.65
N THR A 125 -15.76 17.16 16.58
CA THR A 125 -16.86 16.49 17.29
C THR A 125 -16.62 16.32 18.80
N MET A 126 -15.38 16.40 19.30
CA MET A 126 -15.09 16.28 20.73
C MET A 126 -15.58 17.45 21.58
N PHE A 127 -15.80 18.62 20.96
CA PHE A 127 -16.19 19.86 21.63
C PHE A 127 -17.59 20.34 21.25
N ALA A 128 -18.34 19.52 20.50
CA ALA A 128 -19.74 19.76 20.13
C ALA A 128 -20.66 18.98 21.07
#